data_AF-A0A2G2WZU4-F1
#
_entry.id   AF-A0A2G2WZU4-F1
#
_cell.length_a   1.000
_cell.length_b   1.000
_cell.length_c   1.000
_cell.angle_alpha   90.00
_cell.angle_beta   90.00
_cell.angle_gamma   90.00
#
_symmetry.space_group_name_H-M   'P 1'
#
loop_
_entity.id
_entity.type
_entity.pdbx_description
1 polymer ?
#
loop_
_entity_poly.entity_id
_entity_poly.type
_entity_poly.pdbx_seq_one_letter_code
_entity_poly.pdbx_strand_id
1 'polypeptide(L)'
;MDLSFDKSKAEAKDDGARHLLVLVSLTMWNLADSYEPPFKSCVEQGKASSVMCAYNLVNGIPNCANFDLSTTIARGQWGLPRLHRDCDAVATMCFNEGYAKESEDAVAATLKAGIDVNCGSHFKKYGKSALEKQKVVQESDID
;
A
#
# COMPACT_ATOMS: atom_id res chain seq x y z
N MET A 1 17.05 9.62 23.73
CA MET A 1 17.39 10.59 22.66
C MET A 1 16.09 11.06 22.05
N ASP A 2 15.83 12.37 22.12
CA ASP A 2 14.68 13.00 21.46
C ASP A 2 14.73 12.74 19.95
N LEU A 3 13.70 12.10 19.41
CA LEU A 3 13.52 11.93 17.98
C LEU A 3 12.66 13.08 17.47
N SER A 4 13.32 14.18 17.15
CA SER A 4 12.73 15.29 16.40
C SER A 4 12.25 14.79 15.04
N PHE A 5 10.94 14.87 14.81
CA PHE A 5 10.33 14.73 13.48
C PHE A 5 10.93 15.82 12.57
N ASP A 6 11.82 15.42 11.66
CA ASP A 6 12.45 16.33 10.71
C ASP A 6 11.44 16.74 9.63
N LYS A 7 10.77 17.87 9.87
CA LYS A 7 9.80 18.48 8.96
C LYS A 7 10.42 18.93 7.62
N SER A 8 11.76 18.94 7.48
CA SER A 8 12.43 19.47 6.28
C SER A 8 12.33 18.59 5.04
N LYS A 9 11.87 17.34 5.18
CA LYS A 9 11.70 16.39 4.06
C LYS A 9 10.24 16.15 3.63
N ALA A 10 9.29 16.82 4.28
CA ALA A 10 7.90 16.81 3.87
C ALA A 10 7.65 18.01 2.93
N GLU A 11 8.01 17.87 1.66
CA GLU A 11 7.59 18.85 0.65
C GLU A 11 6.12 18.62 0.30
N ALA A 12 5.28 19.41 0.93
CA ALA A 12 3.87 19.53 0.59
C ALA A 12 3.72 20.37 -0.69
N LYS A 13 3.47 19.74 -1.84
CA LYS A 13 2.82 20.45 -2.95
C LYS A 13 1.34 20.56 -2.62
N ASP A 14 0.89 21.79 -2.35
CA ASP A 14 -0.52 22.11 -2.15
C ASP A 14 -1.14 22.45 -3.50
N ASP A 15 -1.78 21.44 -4.09
CA ASP A 15 -2.55 21.49 -5.33
C ASP A 15 -4.05 21.17 -5.08
N GLY A 16 -4.51 21.28 -3.82
CA GLY A 16 -5.86 20.91 -3.42
C GLY A 16 -6.10 19.39 -3.37
N ALA A 17 -5.04 18.58 -3.45
CA ALA A 17 -5.10 17.15 -3.23
C ALA A 17 -5.27 16.84 -1.73
N ARG A 18 -6.29 16.05 -1.40
CA ARG A 18 -6.63 15.64 -0.02
C ARG A 18 -5.56 14.74 0.61
N HIS A 19 -4.58 14.29 -0.17
CA HIS A 19 -3.54 13.34 0.20
C HIS A 19 -2.17 13.91 -0.16
N LEU A 20 -1.40 14.22 0.88
CA LEU A 20 -0.02 14.67 0.74
C LEU A 20 0.89 13.48 0.40
N LEU A 21 1.87 13.69 -0.47
CA LEU A 21 2.95 12.72 -0.62
C LEU A 21 3.74 12.66 0.69
N VAL A 22 3.55 11.59 1.46
CA VAL A 22 4.28 11.35 2.70
C VAL A 22 5.27 10.21 2.48
N LEU A 23 6.55 10.54 2.45
CA LEU A 23 7.64 9.57 2.44
C LEU A 23 8.14 9.34 3.87
N VAL A 24 8.08 8.10 4.33
CA VAL A 24 8.63 7.67 5.60
C VAL A 24 9.82 6.76 5.34
N SER A 25 11.00 7.14 5.84
CA SER A 25 12.19 6.30 5.80
C SER A 25 12.40 5.63 7.15
N LEU A 26 12.37 4.30 7.16
CA LEU A 26 12.42 3.48 8.37
C LEU A 26 13.48 2.40 8.21
N THR A 27 14.24 2.15 9.28
CA THR A 27 15.03 0.92 9.38
C THR A 27 14.09 -0.27 9.59
N MET A 28 14.52 -1.46 9.18
CA MET A 28 13.76 -2.69 9.44
C MET A 28 13.54 -2.92 10.93
N TRP A 29 14.50 -2.49 11.77
CA TRP A 29 14.35 -2.55 13.22
C TRP A 29 13.21 -1.65 13.72
N ASN A 30 13.14 -0.39 13.28
CA ASN A 30 12.03 0.51 13.66
C ASN A 30 10.68 -0.04 13.20
N LEU A 31 10.63 -0.60 11.99
CA LEU A 31 9.40 -1.18 11.44
C LEU A 31 8.89 -2.32 12.32
N ALA A 32 9.76 -3.28 12.62
CA ALA A 32 9.43 -4.45 13.44
C ALA A 32 9.18 -4.14 14.92
N ASP A 33 9.89 -3.15 15.48
CA ASP A 33 9.84 -2.84 16.93
C ASP A 33 8.73 -1.85 17.28
N SER A 34 8.48 -0.85 16.44
CA SER A 34 7.55 0.24 16.76
C SER A 34 6.25 0.22 15.94
N TYR A 35 6.30 -0.14 14.66
CA TYR A 35 5.15 0.02 13.76
C TYR A 35 4.33 -1.25 13.58
N GLU A 36 4.97 -2.40 13.42
CA GLU A 36 4.32 -3.70 13.22
C GLU A 36 3.57 -4.26 14.46
N PRO A 37 4.09 -4.17 15.70
CA PRO A 37 3.48 -4.83 16.87
C PRO A 37 2.00 -4.51 17.15
N PRO A 38 1.51 -3.26 17.01
CA PRO A 38 0.09 -2.98 17.20
C PRO A 38 -0.78 -3.67 16.14
N PHE A 39 -0.38 -3.67 14.87
CA PHE A 39 -1.13 -4.37 13.81
C PHE A 39 -1.11 -5.88 14.04
N LYS A 40 0.07 -6.44 14.34
CA LYS A 40 0.22 -7.86 14.65
C LYS A 40 -0.72 -8.28 15.78
N SER A 41 -0.77 -7.51 16.87
CA SER A 41 -1.65 -7.80 18.01
C SER A 41 -3.14 -7.74 17.62
N CYS A 42 -3.54 -6.77 16.80
CA CYS A 42 -4.91 -6.70 16.27
C CYS A 42 -5.28 -7.93 15.43
N VAL A 43 -4.35 -8.45 14.64
CA VAL A 43 -4.59 -9.66 13.82
C VAL A 43 -4.61 -10.91 14.69
N GLU A 44 -3.54 -11.16 15.44
CA GLU A 44 -3.35 -12.42 16.16
C GLU A 44 -4.26 -12.55 17.39
N GLN A 45 -4.41 -11.47 18.17
CA GLN A 45 -5.19 -11.46 19.40
C GLN A 45 -6.59 -10.91 19.17
N GLY A 46 -6.69 -9.78 18.47
CA GLY A 46 -7.96 -9.11 18.17
C GLY A 46 -8.78 -9.80 17.08
N LYS A 47 -8.20 -10.78 16.37
CA LYS A 47 -8.84 -11.52 15.27
C LYS A 47 -9.41 -10.59 14.19
N ALA A 48 -8.66 -9.51 13.88
CA ALA A 48 -9.03 -8.60 12.81
C ALA A 48 -9.24 -9.37 11.50
N SER A 49 -10.38 -9.12 10.85
CA SER A 49 -10.77 -9.79 9.61
C SER A 49 -10.21 -9.10 8.36
N SER A 50 -9.68 -7.89 8.51
CA SER A 50 -8.98 -7.15 7.47
C SER A 50 -8.11 -6.03 8.02
N VAL A 51 -7.06 -5.66 7.29
CA VAL A 51 -6.26 -4.45 7.52
C VAL A 51 -6.25 -3.60 6.26
N MET A 52 -6.28 -2.28 6.42
CA MET A 52 -6.20 -1.32 5.32
C MET A 52 -4.77 -0.81 5.16
N CYS A 53 -4.23 -0.84 3.94
CA CYS A 53 -2.94 -0.23 3.63
C CYS A 53 -3.08 1.29 3.52
N ALA A 54 -2.06 2.02 3.98
CA ALA A 54 -2.04 3.48 3.99
C ALA A 54 -1.51 4.09 2.68
N TYR A 55 -1.77 5.38 2.45
CA TYR A 55 -1.30 6.13 1.26
C TYR A 55 0.21 6.39 1.22
N ASN A 56 0.90 6.34 2.36
CA ASN A 56 2.28 6.78 2.44
C ASN A 56 3.25 5.82 1.74
N LEU A 57 4.44 6.35 1.42
CA LEU A 57 5.56 5.54 0.95
C LEU A 57 6.40 5.13 2.15
N VAL A 58 6.71 3.83 2.25
CA VAL A 58 7.69 3.31 3.21
C VAL A 58 8.93 2.95 2.40
N ASN A 59 10.04 3.64 2.69
CA ASN A 59 11.31 3.45 1.98
C ASN A 59 11.17 3.57 0.44
N GLY A 60 10.30 4.48 -0.01
CA GLY A 60 10.07 4.75 -1.44
C GLY A 60 9.04 3.83 -2.11
N ILE A 61 8.44 2.89 -1.38
CA ILE A 61 7.42 1.97 -1.91
C ILE A 61 6.06 2.34 -1.33
N PRO A 62 5.02 2.58 -2.15
CA PRO A 62 3.66 2.79 -1.66
C PRO A 62 3.21 1.61 -0.82
N ASN A 63 2.62 1.85 0.35
CA ASN A 63 2.29 0.76 1.28
C ASN A 63 1.34 -0.28 0.64
N CYS A 64 0.37 0.18 -0.14
CA CYS A 64 -0.55 -0.67 -0.89
C CYS A 64 0.04 -1.39 -2.12
N ALA A 65 1.33 -1.20 -2.40
CA ALA A 65 2.10 -1.92 -3.41
C ALA A 65 3.30 -2.65 -2.78
N ASN A 66 3.40 -2.68 -1.45
CA ASN A 66 4.50 -3.28 -0.74
C ASN A 66 4.18 -4.76 -0.41
N PHE A 67 4.75 -5.66 -1.20
CA PHE A 67 4.58 -7.11 -1.05
C PHE A 67 5.09 -7.64 0.29
N ASP A 68 6.22 -7.11 0.78
CA ASP A 68 6.83 -7.60 2.02
C ASP A 68 5.94 -7.30 3.22
N LEU A 69 5.37 -6.10 3.28
CA LEU A 69 4.44 -5.74 4.37
C LEU A 69 3.10 -6.46 4.25
N SER A 70 2.54 -6.52 3.04
CA SER A 70 1.18 -7.02 2.81
C SER A 70 1.12 -8.55 2.77
N THR A 71 1.86 -9.17 1.86
CA THR A 71 1.81 -10.63 1.67
C THR A 71 2.77 -11.36 2.60
N THR A 72 4.03 -10.96 2.67
CA THR A 72 5.03 -11.71 3.46
C THR A 72 4.73 -11.62 4.96
N ILE A 73 4.53 -10.41 5.47
CA ILE A 73 4.33 -10.16 6.90
C ILE A 73 2.86 -10.33 7.29
N ALA A 74 1.95 -9.47 6.80
CA ALA A 74 0.59 -9.46 7.31
C ALA A 74 -0.19 -10.74 6.98
N ARG A 75 -0.17 -11.19 5.73
CA ARG A 75 -0.83 -12.45 5.33
C ARG A 75 -0.03 -13.67 5.78
N GLY A 76 1.27 -13.71 5.49
CA GLY A 76 2.12 -14.87 5.71
C GLY A 76 2.46 -15.14 7.17
N GLN A 77 2.96 -14.13 7.90
CA GLN A 77 3.40 -14.32 9.29
C GLN A 77 2.24 -14.19 10.28
N TRP A 78 1.35 -13.21 10.11
CA TRP A 78 0.28 -12.95 11.08
C TRP A 78 -1.01 -13.70 10.75
N GLY A 79 -1.13 -14.27 9.55
CA GLY A 79 -2.32 -15.02 9.12
C GLY A 79 -3.53 -14.12 8.82
N LEU A 80 -3.31 -12.86 8.42
CA LEU A 80 -4.40 -11.95 8.07
C LEU A 80 -5.15 -12.46 6.81
N PRO A 81 -6.48 -12.61 6.85
CA PRO A 81 -7.21 -13.22 5.74
C PRO A 81 -7.50 -12.27 4.58
N ARG A 82 -7.62 -10.95 4.84
CA ARG A 82 -7.94 -9.95 3.79
C ARG A 82 -7.19 -8.64 4.00
N LEU A 83 -6.73 -8.05 2.91
CA LEU A 83 -6.14 -6.72 2.85
C LEU A 83 -7.03 -5.79 2.01
N HIS A 84 -7.28 -4.61 2.54
CA HIS A 84 -8.03 -3.56 1.87
C HIS A 84 -7.09 -2.41 1.48
N ARG A 85 -7.45 -1.72 0.42
CA ARG A 85 -6.79 -0.48 0.03
C ARG A 85 -7.62 0.74 0.40
N ASP A 86 -6.96 1.76 0.94
CA ASP A 86 -7.57 3.06 1.20
C ASP A 86 -8.07 3.73 -0.10
N CYS A 87 -9.13 4.52 0.02
CA CYS A 87 -9.93 4.98 -1.11
C CYS A 87 -9.13 5.85 -2.09
N ASP A 88 -9.12 5.45 -3.36
CA ASP A 88 -8.37 6.11 -4.43
C ASP A 88 -6.83 6.06 -4.29
N ALA A 89 -6.27 5.28 -3.36
CA ALA A 89 -4.82 5.15 -3.22
C ALA A 89 -4.13 4.57 -4.49
N VAL A 90 -4.85 3.87 -5.38
CA VAL A 90 -4.25 3.41 -6.66
C VAL A 90 -4.01 4.59 -7.58
N ALA A 91 -4.92 5.55 -7.55
CA ALA A 91 -4.80 6.75 -8.36
C ALA A 91 -3.64 7.61 -7.86
N THR A 92 -3.43 7.71 -6.54
CA THR A 92 -2.31 8.47 -5.96
C THR A 92 -0.95 7.90 -6.36
N MET A 93 -0.82 6.57 -6.49
CA MET A 93 0.41 5.94 -7.00
C MET A 93 0.83 6.41 -8.39
N CYS A 94 -0.12 6.79 -9.24
CA CYS A 94 0.15 7.36 -10.56
C CYS A 94 0.28 8.88 -10.52
N PHE A 95 -0.72 9.57 -9.94
CA PHE A 95 -0.87 11.01 -10.12
C PHE A 95 -0.08 11.84 -9.10
N ASN A 96 0.15 11.32 -7.89
CA ASN A 96 0.77 12.07 -6.79
C ASN A 96 2.16 11.54 -6.45
N GLU A 97 2.34 10.23 -6.45
CA GLU A 97 3.56 9.55 -5.97
C GLU A 97 4.55 9.27 -7.10
N GLY A 98 4.08 9.26 -8.37
CA GLY A 98 4.91 8.97 -9.54
C GLY A 98 5.50 7.55 -9.56
N TYR A 99 4.98 6.64 -8.74
CA TYR A 99 5.46 5.26 -8.62
C TYR A 99 5.12 4.42 -9.86
N ALA A 100 3.91 4.61 -10.40
CA ALA A 100 3.41 3.90 -11.57
C ALA A 100 3.27 4.85 -12.76
N LYS A 101 3.80 4.45 -13.92
CA LYS A 101 3.76 5.26 -15.15
C LYS A 101 2.37 5.29 -15.79
N GLU A 102 1.66 4.16 -15.75
CA GLU A 102 0.28 4.05 -16.20
C GLU A 102 -0.63 3.53 -15.08
N SER A 103 -1.91 3.87 -15.11
CA SER A 103 -2.91 3.37 -14.14
C SER A 103 -2.95 1.84 -14.08
N GLU A 104 -2.70 1.16 -15.21
CA GLU A 104 -2.59 -0.30 -15.23
C GLU A 104 -1.36 -0.84 -14.48
N ASP A 105 -0.26 -0.09 -14.43
CA ASP A 105 0.91 -0.49 -13.63
C ASP A 105 0.60 -0.39 -12.14
N ALA A 106 -0.14 0.64 -11.73
CA ALA A 106 -0.57 0.79 -10.35
C ALA A 106 -1.52 -0.33 -9.93
N VAL A 107 -2.49 -0.69 -10.78
CA VAL A 107 -3.39 -1.83 -10.54
C VAL A 107 -2.59 -3.13 -10.43
N ALA A 108 -1.68 -3.39 -11.38
CA ALA A 108 -0.86 -4.60 -11.35
C ALA A 108 0.04 -4.68 -10.10
N ALA A 109 0.66 -3.58 -9.69
CA ALA A 109 1.48 -3.53 -8.48
C ALA A 109 0.65 -3.78 -7.20
N THR A 110 -0.57 -3.26 -7.16
CA THR A 110 -1.52 -3.48 -6.05
C THR A 110 -1.91 -4.95 -5.92
N LEU A 111 -2.27 -5.59 -7.04
CA LEU A 111 -2.67 -6.99 -7.07
C LEU A 111 -1.51 -7.89 -6.67
N LYS A 112 -0.33 -7.65 -7.23
CA LYS A 112 0.89 -8.39 -6.89
C LYS A 112 1.25 -8.26 -5.42
N ALA A 113 0.99 -7.11 -4.80
CA ALA A 113 1.20 -6.91 -3.37
C ALA A 113 0.21 -7.67 -2.46
N GLY A 114 -0.82 -8.32 -3.02
CA GLY A 114 -1.78 -9.13 -2.25
C GLY A 114 -2.93 -8.33 -1.64
N ILE A 115 -3.30 -7.20 -2.24
CA ILE A 115 -4.48 -6.43 -1.83
C ILE A 115 -5.73 -7.04 -2.48
N ASP A 116 -6.70 -7.46 -1.68
CA ASP A 116 -7.91 -8.15 -2.16
C ASP A 116 -9.02 -7.18 -2.58
N VAL A 117 -9.15 -6.05 -1.87
CA VAL A 117 -10.30 -5.15 -2.06
C VAL A 117 -9.84 -3.71 -2.27
N ASN A 118 -10.25 -3.15 -3.41
CA ASN A 118 -10.03 -1.75 -3.75
C ASN A 118 -11.22 -0.88 -3.35
N CYS A 119 -11.02 0.10 -2.48
CA CYS A 119 -11.97 1.21 -2.33
C CYS A 119 -11.82 2.19 -3.51
N GLY A 120 -12.88 2.37 -4.30
CA GLY A 120 -12.94 3.32 -5.41
C GLY A 120 -13.16 2.65 -6.78
N SER A 121 -13.11 3.46 -7.84
CA SER A 121 -13.46 3.00 -9.20
C SER A 121 -12.25 2.58 -10.06
N HIS A 122 -11.03 2.75 -9.55
CA HIS A 122 -9.80 2.62 -10.34
C HIS A 122 -9.62 1.20 -10.90
N PHE A 123 -9.83 0.17 -10.07
CA PHE A 123 -9.79 -1.23 -10.50
C PHE A 123 -10.85 -1.55 -11.55
N LYS A 124 -12.08 -1.05 -11.36
CA LYS A 124 -13.16 -1.24 -12.35
C LYS A 124 -12.83 -0.62 -13.69
N LYS A 125 -12.11 0.51 -13.70
CA LYS A 125 -11.75 1.24 -14.92
C LYS A 125 -10.53 0.65 -15.64
N TYR A 126 -9.51 0.20 -14.90
CA TYR A 126 -8.21 -0.18 -15.46
C TYR A 126 -7.82 -1.65 -15.25
N GLY A 127 -8.58 -2.43 -14.49
CA GLY A 127 -8.27 -3.84 -14.23
C GLY A 127 -8.29 -4.70 -15.49
N LYS A 128 -9.32 -4.51 -16.33
CA LYS A 128 -9.42 -5.23 -17.62
C LYS A 128 -8.27 -4.85 -18.56
N SER A 129 -7.97 -3.57 -18.70
CA SER A 129 -6.87 -3.13 -19.57
C SER A 129 -5.50 -3.55 -19.02
N ALA A 130 -5.34 -3.67 -17.70
CA ALA A 130 -4.12 -4.22 -17.10
C ALA A 130 -3.90 -5.70 -17.46
N LEU A 131 -4.97 -6.48 -17.54
CA LEU A 131 -4.91 -7.87 -18.00
C LEU A 131 -4.63 -7.96 -19.51
N GLU A 132 -5.32 -7.16 -20.33
CA GLU A 132 -5.12 -7.12 -21.80
C GLU A 132 -3.70 -6.70 -22.17
N LYS A 133 -3.10 -5.77 -21.40
CA LYS A 133 -1.69 -5.35 -21.53
C LYS A 133 -0.69 -6.32 -20.91
N GLN A 134 -1.13 -7.47 -20.37
CA GLN A 134 -0.30 -8.49 -19.72
C GLN A 134 0.56 -7.94 -18.56
N LYS A 135 0.05 -6.93 -17.84
CA LYS A 135 0.73 -6.35 -16.67
C LYS A 135 0.46 -7.14 -15.39
N VAL A 136 -0.75 -7.68 -15.29
CA VAL A 136 -1.12 -8.73 -14.33
C VAL A 136 -0.61 -10.06 -14.88
N VAL A 137 0.05 -10.86 -14.04
CA VAL A 137 0.88 -11.98 -14.53
C VAL A 137 0.05 -13.24 -14.65
N GLN A 138 -0.94 -13.44 -13.76
CA GLN A 138 -1.79 -14.64 -13.76
C GLN A 138 -3.22 -14.32 -13.31
N GLU A 139 -4.19 -15.15 -13.70
CA GLU A 139 -5.58 -15.08 -13.19
C GLU A 139 -5.63 -15.27 -11.67
N SER A 140 -4.68 -16.03 -11.11
CA SER A 140 -4.48 -16.17 -9.66
C SER A 140 -4.10 -14.88 -8.93
N ASP A 141 -3.74 -13.81 -9.65
CA ASP A 141 -3.56 -12.49 -9.05
C ASP A 141 -4.92 -11.79 -8.83
N ILE A 142 -6.02 -12.34 -9.36
CA ILE A 142 -7.39 -11.78 -9.34
C ILE A 142 -8.36 -12.70 -8.57
N ASP A 143 -8.22 -14.02 -8.71
CA ASP A 143 -9.05 -15.07 -8.08
C ASP A 143 -8.80 -15.25 -6.57
#